data_AF-A0A538RR92-F1
#
_entry.id   AF-A0A538RR92-F1
#
_cell.length_a   1.000
_cell.length_b   1.000
_cell.length_c   1.000
_cell.angle_alpha   90.00
_cell.angle_beta   90.00
_cell.angle_gamma   90.00
#
_symmetry.space_group_name_H-M   'P 1'
#
loop_
_entity.id
_entity.type
_entity.pdbx_description
1 polymer ?
#
loop_
_entity_poly.entity_id
_entity_poly.type
_entity_poly.pdbx_seq_one_letter_code
_entity_poly.pdbx_strand_id
1 'polypeptide(L)'
;MESITQERPATPAPVRSEPVPDNSPAPIPKTGRLREWFTHWSIERRVLAGFGLVFAGIVVISAVSYRNTAVLIENSRLDTKSHELVQLLGSVGEALDAAESGHRRYLVTGDESYLTPYRTVVQQMPEYLRYLRGLTSEEAEQRARVGTLEQLIGSQLGAEAGAIAQRKQHGYEAVRHLALNNEYCMPAWCNPLEAREIRSPCSDLALSCNWSSWPLYTF
;
A
#
# COMPACT_ATOMS: atom_id res chain seq x y z
N MET A 1 22.55 59.31 -107.79
CA MET A 1 21.26 58.98 -107.15
C MET A 1 21.54 58.83 -105.66
N GLU A 2 21.35 59.89 -104.89
CA GLU A 2 20.17 60.09 -104.00
C GLU A 2 20.24 59.16 -102.78
N SER A 3 20.15 59.56 -101.52
CA SER A 3 19.58 60.77 -100.92
C SER A 3 20.27 61.10 -99.58
N ILE A 4 20.45 62.38 -99.29
CA ILE A 4 20.81 62.92 -97.98
C ILE A 4 19.57 62.80 -97.06
N THR A 5 19.74 62.32 -95.83
CA THR A 5 18.73 62.45 -94.77
C THR A 5 19.40 62.78 -93.44
N GLN A 6 19.59 64.09 -93.24
CA GLN A 6 19.36 64.89 -92.03
C GLN A 6 19.54 64.21 -90.65
N GLU A 7 20.67 64.53 -90.00
CA GLU A 7 20.90 64.29 -88.57
C GLU A 7 20.04 65.22 -87.68
N ARG A 8 19.40 64.64 -86.66
CA ARG A 8 18.74 65.34 -85.55
C ARG A 8 19.71 65.47 -84.37
N PRO A 9 19.86 66.64 -83.72
CA PRO A 9 20.80 66.81 -82.63
C PRO A 9 20.34 66.13 -81.34
N ALA A 10 21.30 65.46 -80.69
CA ALA A 10 21.17 64.70 -79.45
C ALA A 10 20.80 65.58 -78.25
N THR A 11 19.79 65.14 -77.49
CA THR A 11 19.40 65.73 -76.20
C THR A 11 20.30 65.19 -75.09
N PRO A 12 20.89 66.03 -74.21
CA PRO A 12 21.76 65.55 -73.15
C PRO A 12 20.97 64.76 -72.09
N ALA A 13 21.51 63.63 -71.68
CA ALA A 13 20.93 62.73 -70.69
C ALA A 13 20.83 63.40 -69.30
N PRO A 14 19.72 63.24 -68.56
CA PRO A 14 19.57 63.86 -67.25
C PRO A 14 20.47 63.19 -66.18
N VAL A 15 21.10 64.03 -65.37
CA VAL A 15 21.91 63.71 -64.19
C VAL A 15 21.10 62.86 -63.21
N ARG A 16 21.61 61.67 -62.85
CA ARG A 16 21.06 60.84 -61.76
C ARG A 16 21.39 61.49 -60.41
N SER A 17 20.39 62.10 -59.77
CA SER A 17 20.45 62.47 -58.35
C SER A 17 20.45 61.22 -57.47
N GLU A 18 21.45 61.06 -56.60
CA GLU A 18 21.44 60.04 -55.55
C GLU A 18 20.24 60.24 -54.60
N PRO A 19 19.63 59.15 -54.10
CA PRO A 19 18.47 59.26 -53.22
C PRO A 19 18.88 59.81 -51.85
N VAL A 20 18.19 60.88 -51.43
CA VAL A 20 18.25 61.44 -50.07
C VAL A 20 17.77 60.36 -49.07
N PRO A 21 18.47 60.10 -47.95
CA PRO A 21 17.99 59.17 -46.94
C PRO A 21 16.68 59.67 -46.33
N ASP A 22 15.66 58.79 -46.35
CA ASP A 22 14.34 59.05 -45.80
C ASP A 22 14.38 58.90 -44.27
N ASN A 23 14.26 60.03 -43.56
CA ASN A 23 14.25 60.09 -42.09
C ASN A 23 12.83 59.97 -41.52
N SER A 24 11.86 59.49 -42.30
CA SER A 24 10.49 59.33 -41.82
C SER A 24 10.45 58.35 -40.64
N PRO A 25 9.85 58.74 -39.50
CA PRO A 25 9.72 57.83 -38.38
C PRO A 25 8.94 56.58 -38.82
N ALA A 26 9.51 55.40 -38.55
CA ALA A 26 8.94 54.13 -38.94
C ALA A 26 7.47 54.01 -38.49
N PRO A 27 6.56 53.50 -39.34
CA PRO A 27 5.16 53.33 -38.97
C PRO A 27 5.06 52.37 -37.78
N ILE A 28 4.49 52.86 -36.68
CA ILE A 28 4.23 52.07 -35.47
C ILE A 28 3.29 50.92 -35.85
N PRO A 29 3.64 49.65 -35.55
CA PRO A 29 2.78 48.51 -35.88
C PRO A 29 1.43 48.64 -35.16
N LYS A 30 0.34 48.49 -35.90
CA LYS A 30 -1.04 48.53 -35.36
C LYS A 30 -1.30 47.29 -34.50
N THR A 31 -0.91 47.33 -33.24
CA THR A 31 -1.20 46.31 -32.21
C THR A 31 -2.67 46.38 -31.72
N GLY A 32 -3.62 46.54 -32.65
CA GLY A 32 -5.03 46.84 -32.35
C GLY A 32 -6.04 45.77 -32.76
N ARG A 33 -5.65 44.75 -33.55
CA ARG A 33 -6.63 43.82 -34.15
C ARG A 33 -7.32 42.89 -33.15
N LEU A 34 -6.68 42.58 -32.01
CA LEU A 34 -7.32 41.77 -30.97
C LEU A 34 -8.36 42.56 -30.15
N ARG A 35 -8.27 43.89 -30.10
CA ARG A 35 -9.17 44.72 -29.28
C ARG A 35 -10.47 45.08 -30.00
N GLU A 36 -10.42 45.22 -31.32
CA GLU A 36 -11.58 45.61 -32.15
C GLU A 36 -12.64 44.50 -32.26
N TRP A 37 -12.24 43.22 -32.22
CA TRP A 37 -13.19 42.10 -32.23
C TRP A 37 -14.01 41.99 -30.95
N PHE A 38 -13.52 42.42 -29.80
CA PHE A 38 -14.34 42.44 -28.58
C PHE A 38 -15.30 43.64 -28.54
N THR A 39 -15.01 44.71 -29.28
CA THR A 39 -15.79 45.96 -29.19
C THR A 39 -17.11 45.98 -29.95
N HIS A 40 -17.33 45.08 -30.92
CA HIS A 40 -18.59 45.02 -31.68
C HIS A 40 -19.71 44.23 -30.98
N TRP A 41 -19.41 43.54 -29.88
CA TRP A 41 -20.43 42.83 -29.10
C TRP A 41 -21.22 43.80 -28.23
N SER A 42 -22.54 43.64 -28.25
CA SER A 42 -23.47 44.32 -27.35
C SER A 42 -23.05 44.10 -25.90
N ILE A 43 -23.26 45.12 -25.06
CA ILE A 43 -22.88 45.14 -23.64
C ILE A 43 -23.39 43.86 -22.93
N GLU A 44 -24.60 43.43 -23.28
CA GLU A 44 -25.23 42.20 -22.79
C GLU A 44 -24.40 40.93 -23.06
N ARG A 45 -23.87 40.75 -24.28
CA ARG A 45 -23.07 39.56 -24.63
C ARG A 45 -21.73 39.51 -23.90
N ARG A 46 -21.14 40.67 -23.59
CA ARG A 46 -19.89 40.73 -22.81
C ARG A 46 -20.11 40.31 -21.36
N VAL A 47 -21.24 40.74 -20.78
CA VAL A 47 -21.63 40.32 -19.43
C VAL A 47 -21.90 38.81 -19.41
N LEU A 48 -22.66 38.29 -20.38
CA LEU A 48 -22.95 36.85 -20.47
C LEU A 48 -21.67 36.00 -20.64
N ALA A 49 -20.71 36.46 -21.46
CA ALA A 49 -19.45 35.76 -21.66
C ALA A 49 -18.57 35.74 -20.40
N GLY A 50 -18.54 36.84 -19.64
CA GLY A 50 -17.86 36.89 -18.35
C GLY A 50 -18.45 35.91 -17.34
N PHE A 51 -19.79 35.88 -17.22
CA PHE A 51 -20.48 34.91 -16.36
C PHE A 51 -20.26 33.46 -16.80
N GLY A 52 -20.31 33.20 -18.11
CA GLY A 52 -20.05 31.87 -18.66
C GLY A 52 -18.62 31.38 -18.37
N LEU A 53 -17.63 32.27 -18.42
CA LEU A 53 -16.25 31.95 -18.08
C LEU A 53 -16.09 31.55 -16.60
N VAL A 54 -16.70 32.31 -15.69
CA VAL A 54 -16.67 31.99 -14.25
C VAL A 54 -17.38 30.68 -13.98
N PHE A 55 -18.55 30.46 -14.59
CA PHE A 55 -19.30 29.21 -14.45
C PHE A 55 -18.52 28.01 -14.99
N ALA A 56 -17.88 28.14 -16.15
CA ALA A 56 -17.00 27.10 -16.71
C ALA A 56 -15.84 26.80 -15.76
N GLY A 57 -15.23 27.82 -15.16
CA GLY A 57 -14.18 27.66 -14.14
C GLY A 57 -14.68 26.87 -12.93
N ILE A 58 -15.87 27.19 -12.41
CA ILE A 58 -16.49 26.46 -11.29
C ILE A 58 -16.72 24.99 -11.68
N VAL A 59 -17.29 24.71 -12.86
CA VAL A 59 -17.54 23.34 -13.32
C VAL A 59 -16.24 22.54 -13.44
N VAL A 60 -15.16 23.14 -13.97
CA VAL A 60 -13.85 22.49 -14.08
C VAL A 60 -13.27 22.19 -12.70
N ILE A 61 -13.31 23.15 -11.78
CA ILE A 61 -12.82 22.94 -10.40
C ILE A 61 -13.65 21.85 -9.70
N SER A 62 -14.98 21.88 -9.83
CA SER A 62 -15.87 20.86 -9.29
C SER A 62 -15.59 19.48 -9.89
N ALA A 63 -15.36 19.37 -11.19
CA ALA A 63 -15.06 18.10 -11.86
C ALA A 63 -13.68 17.55 -11.46
N VAL A 64 -12.66 18.41 -11.37
CA VAL A 64 -11.32 18.05 -10.88
C VAL A 64 -11.40 17.62 -9.43
N SER A 65 -12.14 18.34 -8.58
CA SER A 65 -12.41 17.98 -7.19
C SER A 65 -13.11 16.62 -7.10
N TYR A 66 -14.16 16.41 -7.90
CA TYR A 66 -14.87 15.13 -7.94
C TYR A 66 -13.97 13.96 -8.36
N ARG A 67 -13.12 14.16 -9.38
CA ARG A 67 -12.15 13.15 -9.81
C ARG A 67 -11.09 12.89 -8.74
N ASN A 68 -10.60 13.94 -8.09
CA ASN A 68 -9.61 13.82 -7.03
C ASN A 68 -10.19 13.07 -5.82
N THR A 69 -11.42 13.40 -5.40
CA THR A 69 -12.15 12.70 -4.34
C THR A 69 -12.48 11.26 -4.74
N ALA A 70 -12.84 10.98 -5.99
CA ALA A 70 -13.09 9.61 -6.45
C ALA A 70 -11.82 8.74 -6.46
N VAL A 71 -10.68 9.30 -6.83
CA VAL A 71 -9.37 8.62 -6.75
C VAL A 71 -8.92 8.45 -5.29
N LEU A 72 -9.25 9.41 -4.41
CA LEU A 72 -8.99 9.32 -2.97
C LEU A 72 -9.86 8.26 -2.28
N ILE A 73 -11.12 8.11 -2.72
CA ILE A 73 -12.04 7.06 -2.22
C ILE A 73 -11.58 5.68 -2.65
N GLU A 74 -10.99 5.53 -3.84
CA GLU A 74 -10.45 4.23 -4.28
C GLU A 74 -9.13 3.87 -3.55
N ASN A 75 -8.27 4.86 -3.25
CA ASN A 75 -7.08 4.63 -2.40
C ASN A 75 -7.45 4.30 -0.94
N SER A 76 -8.54 4.87 -0.41
CA SER A 76 -9.03 4.54 0.94
C SER A 76 -9.37 3.06 1.11
N ARG A 77 -9.74 2.34 0.04
CA ARG A 77 -10.06 0.90 0.13
C ARG A 77 -8.85 0.01 0.37
N LEU A 78 -7.66 0.41 -0.07
CA LEU A 78 -6.43 -0.36 0.13
C LEU A 78 -5.83 -0.11 1.53
N ASP A 79 -5.95 1.12 2.04
CA ASP A 79 -5.49 1.47 3.39
C ASP A 79 -6.35 0.80 4.48
N THR A 80 -7.68 0.80 4.35
CA THR A 80 -8.57 0.17 5.33
C THR A 80 -8.39 -1.35 5.39
N LYS A 81 -8.27 -2.02 4.24
CA LYS A 81 -8.05 -3.48 4.19
C LYS A 81 -6.74 -3.90 4.85
N SER A 82 -5.69 -3.12 4.66
CA SER A 82 -4.37 -3.43 5.24
C SER A 82 -4.39 -3.27 6.76
N HIS A 83 -5.05 -2.24 7.28
CA HIS A 83 -5.20 -2.03 8.72
C HIS A 83 -6.06 -3.13 9.37
N GLU A 84 -7.16 -3.51 8.73
CA GLU A 84 -8.02 -4.60 9.18
C GLU A 84 -7.26 -5.93 9.23
N LEU A 85 -6.46 -6.23 8.21
CA LEU A 85 -5.62 -7.43 8.16
C LEU A 85 -4.58 -7.46 9.29
N VAL A 86 -3.85 -6.36 9.50
CA VAL A 86 -2.82 -6.29 10.56
C VAL A 86 -3.44 -6.38 11.94
N GLN A 87 -4.57 -5.71 12.17
CA GLN A 87 -5.29 -5.78 13.43
C GLN A 87 -5.80 -7.19 13.71
N LEU A 88 -6.34 -7.87 12.70
CA LEU A 88 -6.79 -9.25 12.81
C LEU A 88 -5.64 -10.22 13.10
N LEU A 89 -4.51 -10.08 12.42
CA LEU A 89 -3.33 -10.91 12.69
C LEU A 89 -2.77 -10.66 14.09
N GLY A 90 -2.77 -9.40 14.55
CA GLY A 90 -2.37 -9.04 15.91
C GLY A 90 -3.25 -9.70 16.97
N SER A 91 -4.58 -9.61 16.83
CA SER A 91 -5.52 -10.21 17.79
C SER A 91 -5.45 -11.74 17.79
N VAL A 92 -5.24 -12.38 16.63
CA VAL A 92 -5.02 -13.82 16.53
C VAL A 92 -3.72 -14.23 17.23
N GLY A 93 -2.64 -13.46 17.06
CA GLY A 93 -1.36 -13.69 17.74
C GLY A 93 -1.49 -13.61 19.26
N GLU A 94 -2.10 -12.54 19.76
CA GLU A 94 -2.34 -12.36 21.21
C GLU A 94 -3.19 -13.50 21.79
N ALA A 95 -4.22 -13.94 21.07
CA ALA A 95 -5.06 -15.04 21.50
C ALA A 95 -4.29 -16.37 21.55
N LEU A 96 -3.44 -16.64 20.54
CA LEU A 96 -2.57 -17.81 20.50
C LEU A 96 -1.56 -17.81 21.66
N ASP A 97 -0.93 -16.67 21.96
CA ASP A 97 0.01 -16.54 23.08
C ASP A 97 -0.68 -16.81 24.43
N ALA A 98 -1.90 -16.31 24.61
CA ALA A 98 -2.71 -16.57 25.81
C ALA A 98 -3.12 -18.06 25.90
N ALA A 99 -3.46 -18.69 24.77
CA ALA A 99 -3.76 -20.12 24.70
C ALA A 99 -2.53 -20.96 25.06
N GLU A 100 -1.36 -20.67 24.50
CA GLU A 100 -0.12 -21.36 24.80
C GLU A 100 0.28 -21.19 26.27
N SER A 101 0.20 -19.97 26.79
CA SER A 101 0.49 -19.67 28.19
C SER A 101 -0.44 -20.42 29.15
N GLY A 102 -1.74 -20.45 28.83
CA GLY A 102 -2.75 -21.21 29.58
C GLY A 102 -2.51 -22.72 29.51
N HIS A 103 -2.20 -23.24 28.32
CA HIS A 103 -1.85 -24.63 28.11
C HIS A 103 -0.63 -25.05 28.95
N ARG A 104 0.48 -24.29 28.87
CA ARG A 104 1.70 -24.55 29.65
C ARG A 104 1.40 -24.54 31.16
N ARG A 105 0.59 -23.60 31.63
CA ARG A 105 0.21 -23.53 33.04
C ARG A 105 -0.63 -24.73 33.46
N TYR A 106 -1.59 -25.15 32.65
CA TYR A 106 -2.36 -26.39 32.87
C TYR A 106 -1.45 -27.63 32.94
N LEU A 107 -0.46 -27.72 32.07
CA LEU A 107 0.51 -28.82 32.11
C LEU A 107 1.34 -28.84 33.40
N VAL A 108 1.52 -27.72 34.09
CA VAL A 108 2.20 -27.69 35.39
C VAL A 108 1.22 -27.97 36.52
N THR A 109 0.13 -27.20 36.60
CA THR A 109 -0.78 -27.16 37.74
C THR A 109 -1.87 -28.23 37.70
N GLY A 110 -2.30 -28.63 36.50
CA GLY A 110 -3.49 -29.46 36.28
C GLY A 110 -4.83 -28.73 36.42
N ASP A 111 -4.82 -27.41 36.67
CA ASP A 111 -6.05 -26.63 36.83
C ASP A 111 -6.68 -26.30 35.46
N GLU A 112 -7.87 -26.86 35.22
CA GLU A 112 -8.63 -26.67 33.98
C GLU A 112 -9.01 -25.21 33.69
N SER A 113 -9.02 -24.33 34.70
CA SER A 113 -9.31 -22.91 34.51
C SER A 113 -8.36 -22.25 33.49
N TYR A 114 -7.11 -22.72 33.45
CA TYR A 114 -6.09 -22.26 32.52
C TYR A 114 -6.28 -22.73 31.07
N LEU A 115 -7.19 -23.69 30.82
CA LEU A 115 -7.54 -24.10 29.45
C LEU A 115 -8.62 -23.21 28.80
N THR A 116 -9.16 -22.24 29.53
CA THR A 116 -10.18 -21.33 29.00
C THR A 116 -9.70 -20.59 27.75
N PRO A 117 -8.52 -19.94 27.73
CA PRO A 117 -8.03 -19.25 26.53
C PRO A 117 -7.81 -20.20 25.35
N TYR A 118 -7.25 -21.39 25.61
CA TYR A 118 -7.05 -22.43 24.60
C TYR A 118 -8.36 -22.84 23.91
N ARG A 119 -9.40 -23.13 24.70
CA ARG A 119 -10.73 -23.50 24.16
C ARG A 119 -11.32 -22.39 23.31
N THR A 120 -11.19 -21.14 23.75
CA THR A 120 -11.65 -19.96 23.00
C THR A 120 -10.96 -19.88 21.64
N VAL A 121 -9.63 -20.03 21.59
CA VAL A 121 -8.87 -20.00 20.33
C VAL A 121 -9.31 -21.11 19.39
N VAL A 122 -9.42 -22.35 19.88
CA VAL A 122 -9.84 -23.49 19.06
C VAL A 122 -11.23 -23.26 18.44
N GLN A 123 -12.13 -22.59 19.15
CA GLN A 123 -13.46 -22.25 18.65
C GLN A 123 -13.46 -21.11 17.63
N GLN A 124 -12.64 -20.07 17.84
CA GLN A 124 -12.63 -18.87 17.00
C GLN A 124 -11.72 -18.99 15.77
N MET A 125 -10.70 -19.86 15.81
CA MET A 125 -9.69 -20.00 14.76
C MET A 125 -10.26 -20.24 13.35
N PRO A 126 -11.27 -21.13 13.15
CA PRO A 126 -11.84 -21.35 11.81
C PRO A 126 -12.44 -20.08 11.21
N GLU A 127 -13.03 -19.22 12.04
CA GLU A 127 -13.61 -17.96 11.59
C GLU A 127 -12.52 -16.95 11.22
N TYR A 128 -11.46 -16.81 12.03
CA TYR A 128 -10.31 -15.96 11.70
C TYR A 128 -9.64 -16.37 10.39
N LEU A 129 -9.41 -17.67 10.17
CA LEU A 129 -8.84 -18.20 8.93
C LEU A 129 -9.74 -17.97 7.72
N ARG A 130 -11.06 -18.00 7.90
CA ARG A 130 -12.03 -17.68 6.83
C ARG A 130 -11.94 -16.20 6.44
N TYR A 131 -11.87 -15.29 7.42
CA TYR A 131 -11.70 -13.85 7.14
C TYR A 131 -10.35 -13.55 6.48
N LEU A 132 -9.25 -14.14 6.97
CA LEU A 132 -7.92 -13.99 6.38
C LEU A 132 -7.88 -14.45 4.91
N ARG A 133 -8.52 -15.58 4.59
CA ARG A 133 -8.65 -16.03 3.19
C ARG A 133 -9.49 -15.09 2.34
N GLY A 134 -10.53 -14.49 2.90
CA GLY A 134 -11.34 -13.48 2.20
C GLY A 134 -10.53 -12.24 1.84
N LEU A 135 -9.74 -11.73 2.80
CA LEU A 135 -8.91 -10.53 2.61
C LEU A 135 -7.74 -10.75 1.63
N THR A 136 -7.18 -11.96 1.60
CA THR A 136 -6.02 -12.33 0.76
C THR A 136 -6.40 -13.04 -0.55
N SER A 137 -7.68 -13.00 -0.92
CA SER A 137 -8.23 -13.78 -2.04
C SER A 137 -7.73 -13.35 -3.43
N GLU A 138 -7.19 -12.14 -3.59
CA GLU A 138 -6.73 -11.63 -4.89
C GLU A 138 -5.23 -11.89 -5.15
N GLU A 139 -4.41 -12.00 -4.11
CA GLU A 139 -2.95 -12.11 -4.23
C GLU A 139 -2.47 -13.54 -3.97
N ALA A 140 -1.92 -14.20 -4.99
CA ALA A 140 -1.50 -15.60 -4.91
C ALA A 140 -0.43 -15.85 -3.84
N GLU A 141 0.49 -14.90 -3.65
CA GLU A 141 1.54 -15.00 -2.63
C GLU A 141 0.97 -14.93 -1.21
N GLN A 142 0.07 -13.97 -0.94
CA GLN A 142 -0.59 -13.86 0.36
C GLN A 142 -1.45 -15.08 0.67
N ARG A 143 -2.18 -15.60 -0.33
CA ARG A 143 -2.96 -16.83 -0.17
C ARG A 143 -2.10 -18.03 0.20
N ALA A 144 -0.92 -18.16 -0.40
CA ALA A 144 0.04 -19.21 -0.05
C ALA A 144 0.55 -19.06 1.39
N ARG A 145 0.88 -17.83 1.82
CA ARG A 145 1.30 -17.53 3.20
C ARG A 145 0.21 -17.85 4.22
N VAL A 146 -1.05 -17.52 3.93
CA VAL A 146 -2.20 -17.88 4.79
C VAL A 146 -2.38 -19.40 4.88
N GLY A 147 -2.18 -20.13 3.79
CA GLY A 147 -2.20 -21.60 3.81
C GLY A 147 -1.11 -22.19 4.71
N THR A 148 0.12 -21.67 4.64
CA THR A 148 1.20 -22.09 5.54
C THR A 148 0.87 -21.76 7.00
N LEU A 149 0.31 -20.57 7.27
CA LEU A 149 -0.10 -20.17 8.61
C LEU A 149 -1.18 -21.11 9.19
N GLU A 150 -2.20 -21.44 8.39
CA GLU A 150 -3.25 -22.39 8.76
C GLU A 150 -2.68 -23.76 9.14
N GLN A 151 -1.73 -24.27 8.35
CA GLN A 151 -1.08 -25.55 8.63
C GLN A 151 -0.26 -25.51 9.92
N LEU A 152 0.50 -24.43 10.15
CA LEU A 152 1.32 -24.27 11.36
C LEU A 152 0.45 -24.19 12.61
N ILE A 153 -0.59 -23.35 12.60
CA ILE A 153 -1.53 -23.22 13.72
C ILE A 153 -2.23 -24.56 13.99
N GLY A 154 -2.71 -25.23 12.94
CA GLY A 154 -3.34 -26.55 13.07
C GLY A 154 -2.41 -27.58 13.72
N SER A 155 -1.14 -27.60 13.31
CA SER A 155 -0.15 -28.50 13.89
C SER A 155 0.14 -28.19 15.37
N GLN A 156 0.25 -26.91 15.74
CA GLN A 156 0.46 -26.49 17.13
C GLN A 156 -0.74 -26.84 18.02
N LEU A 157 -1.95 -26.47 17.61
CA LEU A 157 -3.16 -26.75 18.39
C LEU A 157 -3.41 -28.25 18.55
N GLY A 158 -3.12 -29.03 17.50
CA GLY A 158 -3.17 -30.50 17.55
C GLY A 158 -2.13 -31.08 18.50
N ALA A 159 -0.93 -30.50 18.53
CA ALA A 159 0.11 -30.92 19.45
C ALA A 159 -0.30 -30.66 20.93
N GLU A 160 -0.80 -29.46 21.21
CA GLU A 160 -1.30 -29.08 22.53
C GLU A 160 -2.50 -29.93 22.98
N ALA A 161 -3.40 -30.28 22.05
CA ALA A 161 -4.51 -31.20 22.34
C ALA A 161 -4.02 -32.57 22.81
N GLY A 162 -2.99 -33.11 22.15
CA GLY A 162 -2.34 -34.36 22.53
C GLY A 162 -1.74 -34.29 23.93
N ALA A 163 -1.01 -33.22 24.24
CA ALA A 163 -0.41 -33.01 25.56
C ALA A 163 -1.48 -32.84 26.67
N ILE A 164 -2.58 -32.14 26.40
CA ILE A 164 -3.72 -32.03 27.33
C ILE A 164 -4.33 -33.41 27.59
N ALA A 165 -4.55 -34.21 26.55
CA ALA A 165 -5.12 -35.56 26.69
C ALA A 165 -4.21 -36.48 27.53
N GLN A 166 -2.90 -36.43 27.30
CA GLN A 166 -1.91 -37.18 28.08
C GLN A 166 -1.91 -36.76 29.56
N ARG A 167 -1.93 -35.45 29.83
CA ARG A 167 -2.03 -34.93 31.20
C ARG A 167 -3.33 -35.39 31.89
N LYS A 168 -4.46 -35.42 31.18
CA LYS A 168 -5.74 -35.90 31.73
C LYS A 168 -5.73 -37.38 32.07
N GLN A 169 -5.11 -38.21 31.23
CA GLN A 169 -5.14 -39.68 31.39
C GLN A 169 -4.10 -40.19 32.40
N HIS A 170 -2.90 -39.61 32.37
CA HIS A 170 -1.73 -40.16 33.06
C HIS A 170 -1.13 -39.21 34.11
N GLY A 171 -1.74 -38.04 34.32
CA GLY A 171 -1.30 -37.08 35.32
C GLY A 171 0.03 -36.40 34.98
N TYR A 172 0.79 -36.03 36.01
CA TYR A 172 2.01 -35.22 35.86
C TYR A 172 3.16 -35.97 35.19
N GLU A 173 3.33 -37.26 35.47
CA GLU A 173 4.46 -38.05 34.95
C GLU A 173 4.44 -38.16 33.42
N ALA A 174 3.27 -38.24 32.78
CA ALA A 174 3.21 -38.25 31.31
C ALA A 174 3.68 -36.94 30.67
N VAL A 175 3.44 -35.80 31.31
CA VAL A 175 3.94 -34.49 30.84
C VAL A 175 5.46 -34.45 30.93
N ARG A 176 6.02 -35.02 32.00
CA ARG A 176 7.48 -35.12 32.16
C ARG A 176 8.09 -35.99 31.06
N HIS A 177 7.46 -37.09 30.69
CA HIS A 177 7.92 -37.90 29.55
C HIS A 177 7.77 -37.18 28.21
N LEU A 178 6.72 -36.38 27.99
CA LEU A 178 6.59 -35.55 26.79
C LEU A 178 7.72 -34.51 26.68
N ALA A 179 8.09 -33.87 27.80
CA ALA A 179 9.17 -32.90 27.84
C ALA A 179 10.57 -33.51 27.63
N LEU A 180 10.76 -34.77 28.05
CA LEU A 180 12.07 -35.44 28.04
C LEU A 180 12.30 -36.36 26.83
N ASN A 181 11.24 -36.92 26.22
CA ASN A 181 11.38 -37.91 25.15
C ASN A 181 11.43 -37.33 23.73
N ASN A 182 11.58 -36.01 23.57
CA ASN A 182 11.97 -35.41 22.29
C ASN A 182 10.97 -35.59 21.12
N GLU A 183 9.78 -36.15 21.37
CA GLU A 183 8.76 -36.38 20.33
C GLU A 183 7.84 -35.15 20.14
N TYR A 184 7.89 -34.21 21.08
CA TYR A 184 7.16 -32.94 21.08
C TYR A 184 8.13 -31.78 21.35
N CYS A 185 9.11 -31.56 20.47
CA CYS A 185 9.81 -30.29 20.47
C CYS A 185 8.85 -29.22 19.96
N MET A 186 8.14 -28.56 20.88
CA MET A 186 7.46 -27.32 20.58
C MET A 186 8.54 -26.32 20.12
N PRO A 187 8.50 -25.83 18.87
CA PRO A 187 9.53 -24.94 18.33
C PRO A 187 9.65 -23.61 19.11
N ALA A 188 8.66 -23.28 19.95
CA ALA A 188 8.61 -22.11 20.82
C ALA A 188 9.55 -22.17 22.06
N TRP A 189 10.33 -23.25 22.25
CA TRP A 189 11.27 -23.37 23.38
C TRP A 189 12.72 -22.99 23.01
N CYS A 190 12.97 -22.63 21.75
CA CYS A 190 14.26 -22.14 21.26
C CYS A 190 14.12 -20.76 20.59
N ASN A 191 15.16 -19.93 20.72
CA ASN A 191 15.24 -18.63 20.07
C ASN A 191 15.12 -18.78 18.53
N PRO A 192 14.21 -18.05 17.84
CA PRO A 192 13.94 -18.25 16.42
C PRO A 192 15.15 -18.02 15.49
N LEU A 193 16.15 -17.28 15.96
CA LEU A 193 17.34 -16.94 15.16
C LEU A 193 18.36 -18.09 15.06
N GLU A 194 18.28 -19.10 15.93
CA GLU A 194 19.16 -20.29 15.89
C GLU A 194 18.47 -21.52 15.26
N ALA A 195 17.15 -21.47 15.05
CA ALA A 195 16.36 -22.60 14.55
C ALA A 195 16.53 -22.89 13.05
N ARG A 196 17.25 -22.05 12.29
CA ARG A 196 17.38 -22.19 10.83
C ARG A 196 18.32 -23.31 10.36
N GLU A 197 19.13 -23.89 11.24
CA GLU A 197 20.20 -24.82 10.82
C GLU A 197 20.14 -26.22 11.47
N ILE A 198 19.12 -26.51 12.28
CA ILE A 198 19.22 -27.64 13.19
C ILE A 198 18.21 -28.75 12.85
N ARG A 199 18.69 -29.73 12.09
CA ARG A 199 18.08 -31.05 11.87
C ARG A 199 18.66 -32.07 12.87
N SER A 200 18.81 -31.70 14.15
CA SER A 200 19.34 -32.59 15.19
C SER A 200 18.29 -32.88 16.29
N PRO A 201 18.44 -33.99 17.03
CA PRO A 201 17.54 -34.32 18.15
C PRO A 201 17.65 -33.27 19.27
N CYS A 202 16.55 -32.83 19.89
CA CYS A 202 16.58 -31.80 20.93
C CYS A 202 17.29 -32.21 22.22
N SER A 203 17.70 -33.48 22.38
CA SER A 203 18.60 -33.90 23.46
C SER A 203 19.92 -33.12 23.45
N ASP A 204 20.37 -32.70 22.26
CA ASP A 204 21.60 -31.90 22.11
C ASP A 204 21.36 -30.39 22.26
N LEU A 205 20.11 -29.92 22.09
CA LEU A 205 19.70 -28.50 22.25
C LEU A 205 19.37 -28.12 23.69
N ALA A 206 19.06 -29.08 24.57
CA ALA A 206 18.74 -28.81 25.97
C ALA A 206 19.89 -28.10 26.73
N LEU A 207 21.12 -28.20 26.23
CA LEU A 207 22.31 -27.53 26.77
C LEU A 207 22.51 -26.09 26.25
N SER A 208 21.87 -25.71 25.13
CA SER A 208 21.97 -24.36 24.57
C SER A 208 20.79 -23.46 24.92
N CYS A 209 19.66 -24.03 25.37
CA CYS A 209 18.54 -23.25 25.88
C CYS A 209 18.92 -22.60 27.21
N ASN A 210 19.27 -21.32 27.19
CA ASN A 210 19.49 -20.55 28.40
C ASN A 210 18.15 -20.28 29.11
N TRP A 211 17.82 -21.12 30.09
CA TRP A 211 16.62 -21.00 30.92
C TRP A 211 16.55 -19.68 31.73
N SER A 212 17.67 -18.96 31.86
CA SER A 212 17.73 -17.70 32.63
C SER A 212 17.29 -16.44 31.87
N SER A 213 17.13 -16.50 30.54
CA SER A 213 16.75 -15.34 29.72
C SER A 213 15.25 -15.27 29.42
N TRP A 214 14.43 -16.14 30.01
CA TRP A 214 12.98 -16.04 29.89
C TRP A 214 12.49 -14.85 30.70
N PRO A 215 11.76 -13.89 30.10
CA PRO A 215 11.05 -12.91 30.88
C PRO A 215 9.98 -13.67 31.67
N LEU A 216 10.24 -13.84 32.97
CA LEU A 216 9.20 -13.98 33.96
C LEU A 216 8.33 -12.72 33.83
N TYR A 217 7.36 -12.73 32.92
CA TYR A 217 6.27 -11.77 32.94
C TYR A 217 5.46 -12.06 34.20
N THR A 218 5.94 -11.42 35.27
CA THR A 218 5.24 -10.93 36.45
C THR A 218 3.77 -11.31 36.54
N PHE A 219 3.48 -12.09 37.58
CA PHE A 219 2.24 -12.24 38.36
C PHE A 219 0.99 -11.47 37.92
#